data_AF-A0A836QPS5-F1
#
_entry.id   AF-A0A836QPS5-F1
#
_cell.length_a   1.000
_cell.length_b   1.000
_cell.length_c   1.000
_cell.angle_alpha   90.00
_cell.angle_beta   90.00
_cell.angle_gamma   90.00
#
_symmetry.space_group_name_H-M   'P 1'
#
loop_
_entity.id
_entity.type
_entity.pdbx_description
1 polymer ?
#
loop_
_entity_poly.entity_id
_entity_poly.type
_entity_poly.pdbx_seq_one_letter_code
_entity_poly.pdbx_strand_id
1 'polypeptide(L)'
;MRIFISTIISLLLIAILVFLSPLYSLYKIGTAVKEKDKNTLSSYIVWPEIQVSVKEDVREHLKNRSKLREKELDNPIEGVLEDIKKIGGTIFGEKAIDIAIKKVVTPEGVIKLIEISEKRN
;
A
#
# COMPACT_ATOMS: atom_id res chain seq x y z
N MET A 1 -46.61 -15.20 -15.79
CA MET A 1 -46.33 -15.20 -14.33
C MET A 1 -45.10 -16.04 -13.94
N ARG A 2 -44.99 -17.31 -14.34
CA ARG A 2 -43.81 -18.15 -14.02
C ARG A 2 -42.47 -17.60 -14.51
N ILE A 3 -42.41 -17.11 -15.75
CA ILE A 3 -41.19 -16.50 -16.33
C ILE A 3 -40.78 -15.26 -15.54
N PHE A 4 -41.75 -14.40 -15.21
CA PHE A 4 -41.51 -13.17 -14.44
C PHE A 4 -40.95 -13.46 -13.03
N ILE A 5 -41.51 -14.46 -12.34
CA ILE A 5 -41.00 -14.90 -11.03
C ILE A 5 -39.58 -15.47 -11.17
N SER A 6 -39.32 -16.28 -12.20
CA SER A 6 -37.97 -16.81 -12.46
C SER A 6 -36.95 -15.71 -12.71
N THR A 7 -37.31 -14.68 -13.48
CA THR A 7 -36.43 -13.53 -13.76
C THR A 7 -36.11 -12.77 -12.47
N ILE A 8 -37.09 -12.55 -11.60
CA ILE A 8 -36.88 -11.89 -10.31
C ILE A 8 -35.93 -12.70 -9.42
N ILE A 9 -36.12 -14.02 -9.34
CA ILE A 9 -35.25 -14.91 -8.57
C ILE A 9 -33.82 -14.88 -9.11
N SER A 10 -33.64 -14.94 -10.44
CA SER A 10 -32.31 -14.85 -11.06
C SER A 10 -31.62 -13.51 -10.76
N LEU A 11 -32.34 -12.39 -10.83
CA LEU A 11 -31.80 -11.08 -10.48
C LEU A 11 -31.41 -10.99 -9.00
N LEU A 12 -32.22 -11.55 -8.11
CA LEU A 12 -31.92 -11.61 -6.68
C LEU A 12 -30.65 -12.42 -6.41
N LEU A 13 -30.50 -13.57 -7.07
CA LEU A 13 -29.30 -14.40 -6.99
C LEU A 13 -28.05 -13.66 -7.47
N ILE A 14 -28.13 -12.95 -8.60
CA ILE A 14 -27.02 -12.15 -9.11
C ILE A 14 -26.66 -11.05 -8.11
N ALA A 15 -27.64 -10.35 -7.55
CA ALA A 15 -27.40 -9.29 -6.57
C ALA A 15 -26.70 -9.83 -5.31
N ILE A 16 -27.11 -10.99 -4.80
CA ILE A 16 -26.47 -11.65 -3.65
C ILE A 16 -25.02 -12.02 -3.99
N LEU A 17 -24.77 -12.60 -5.16
CA LEU A 17 -23.42 -12.99 -5.58
C LEU A 17 -22.49 -11.77 -5.72
N VAL A 18 -22.98 -10.68 -6.31
CA VAL A 18 -22.23 -9.42 -6.43
C VAL A 18 -21.90 -8.87 -5.04
N PHE A 19 -22.87 -8.89 -4.12
CA PHE A 19 -22.69 -8.41 -2.75
C PHE A 19 -21.68 -9.24 -1.94
N LEU A 20 -21.65 -10.56 -2.15
CA LEU A 20 -20.70 -11.46 -1.47
C LEU A 20 -19.29 -11.45 -2.09
N SER A 21 -19.16 -10.98 -3.34
CA SER A 21 -17.88 -11.00 -4.07
C SER A 21 -16.73 -10.28 -3.34
N PRO A 22 -16.91 -9.12 -2.67
CA PRO A 22 -15.81 -8.47 -1.96
C PRO A 22 -15.32 -9.30 -0.78
N LEU A 23 -16.22 -9.97 -0.05
CA LEU A 23 -15.84 -10.83 1.07
C LEU A 23 -15.02 -12.03 0.58
N TYR A 24 -15.40 -12.62 -0.55
CA TYR A 24 -14.64 -13.69 -1.18
C TYR A 24 -13.24 -13.24 -1.61
N SER A 25 -13.13 -12.05 -2.22
CA SER A 25 -11.86 -11.45 -2.59
C SER A 25 -10.95 -11.23 -1.38
N LEU A 26 -11.49 -10.70 -0.26
CA LEU A 26 -10.73 -10.53 0.97
C LEU A 26 -10.24 -11.86 1.55
N TYR A 27 -11.10 -12.88 1.56
CA TYR A 27 -10.70 -14.23 1.97
C TYR A 27 -9.55 -14.76 1.11
N LYS A 28 -9.65 -14.62 -0.22
CA LYS A 28 -8.61 -15.05 -1.16
C LYS A 28 -7.29 -14.33 -0.94
N ILE A 29 -7.32 -13.01 -0.73
CA ILE A 29 -6.12 -12.24 -0.38
C ILE A 29 -5.51 -12.77 0.92
N GLY A 30 -6.30 -12.93 1.98
CA GLY A 30 -5.81 -13.40 3.28
C GLY A 30 -5.19 -14.79 3.22
N THR A 31 -5.78 -15.71 2.46
CA THR A 31 -5.21 -17.04 2.22
C THR A 31 -3.93 -16.97 1.40
N ALA A 32 -3.90 -16.17 0.33
CA ALA A 32 -2.73 -16.01 -0.52
C ALA A 32 -1.53 -15.41 0.23
N VAL A 33 -1.78 -14.51 1.20
CA VAL A 33 -0.76 -14.01 2.11
C VAL A 33 -0.12 -15.15 2.92
N LYS A 34 -0.94 -16.03 3.51
CA LYS A 34 -0.46 -17.17 4.33
C LYS A 34 0.27 -18.23 3.50
N GLU A 35 -0.28 -18.53 2.34
CA GLU A 35 0.25 -19.55 1.42
C GLU A 35 1.40 -19.02 0.55
N LYS A 36 1.72 -17.72 0.66
CA LYS A 36 2.74 -17.03 -0.13
C LYS A 36 2.47 -17.15 -1.64
N ASP A 37 1.19 -17.14 -2.01
CA ASP A 37 0.73 -17.25 -3.39
C ASP A 37 0.75 -15.88 -4.07
N LYS A 38 1.85 -15.65 -4.80
CA LYS A 38 2.08 -14.43 -5.59
C LYS A 38 1.06 -14.21 -6.68
N ASN A 39 0.55 -15.28 -7.29
CA ASN A 39 -0.35 -15.16 -8.44
C ASN A 39 -1.71 -14.66 -7.97
N THR A 40 -2.24 -15.23 -6.89
CA THR A 40 -3.49 -14.76 -6.28
C THR A 40 -3.34 -13.34 -5.73
N LEU A 41 -2.22 -13.01 -5.09
CA LEU A 41 -1.97 -11.64 -4.65
C LEU A 41 -1.90 -10.64 -5.83
N SER A 42 -1.33 -11.04 -6.96
CA SER A 42 -1.27 -10.20 -8.17
C SER A 42 -2.63 -10.00 -8.82
N SER A 43 -3.52 -10.99 -8.76
CA SER A 43 -4.83 -10.92 -9.41
C SER A 43 -5.90 -10.18 -8.59
N TYR A 44 -5.75 -10.15 -7.26
CA TYR A 44 -6.75 -9.56 -6.36
C TYR A 44 -6.37 -8.18 -5.81
N ILE A 45 -5.11 -7.74 -5.96
CA ILE A 45 -4.63 -6.46 -5.43
C ILE A 45 -4.20 -5.54 -6.58
N VAL A 46 -4.69 -4.30 -6.57
CA VAL A 46 -4.26 -3.26 -7.50
C VAL A 46 -2.97 -2.63 -6.98
N TRP A 47 -1.86 -3.33 -7.17
CA TRP A 47 -0.53 -2.92 -6.67
C TRP A 47 -0.12 -1.49 -7.03
N PRO A 48 -0.37 -0.96 -8.25
CA PRO A 48 -0.04 0.42 -8.57
C PRO A 48 -0.75 1.44 -7.66
N GLU A 49 -2.02 1.19 -7.32
CA GLU A 49 -2.78 2.07 -6.43
C GLU A 49 -2.24 2.02 -5.00
N ILE A 50 -1.90 0.83 -4.51
CA ILE A 50 -1.27 0.68 -3.18
C ILE A 50 0.09 1.38 -3.14
N GLN A 51 0.91 1.27 -4.20
CA GLN A 51 2.19 1.97 -4.30
C GLN A 51 2.02 3.49 -4.24
N VAL A 52 1.02 4.04 -4.91
CA VAL A 52 0.71 5.47 -4.88
C VAL A 52 0.25 5.89 -3.48
N SER A 53 -0.67 5.13 -2.87
CA SER A 53 -1.17 5.42 -1.52
C SER A 53 -0.03 5.43 -0.49
N VAL A 54 0.77 4.36 -0.45
CA VAL A 54 1.90 4.23 0.49
C VAL A 54 2.93 5.34 0.25
N LYS A 55 3.14 5.76 -0.99
CA LYS A 55 4.04 6.88 -1.31
C LYS A 55 3.55 8.19 -0.73
N GLU A 56 2.25 8.45 -0.79
CA GLU A 56 1.69 9.66 -0.19
C GLU A 56 1.78 9.61 1.33
N ASP A 57 1.45 8.48 1.95
CA ASP A 57 1.56 8.29 3.40
C ASP A 57 3.01 8.52 3.90
N VAL A 58 3.99 7.95 3.19
CA VAL A 58 5.41 8.13 3.52
C VAL A 58 5.83 9.59 3.34
N ARG A 59 5.37 10.26 2.28
CA ARG A 59 5.67 11.69 2.05
C ARG A 59 5.08 12.57 3.14
N GLU A 60 3.84 12.33 3.53
CA GLU A 60 3.19 13.07 4.60
C GLU A 60 3.93 12.86 5.94
N HIS A 61 4.29 11.61 6.25
CA HIS A 61 5.07 11.29 7.43
C HIS A 61 6.41 12.05 7.48
N LEU A 62 7.12 12.12 6.35
CA LEU A 62 8.39 12.82 6.25
C LEU A 62 8.23 14.35 6.36
N LYS A 63 7.20 14.93 5.74
CA LYS A 63 6.87 16.36 5.87
C LYS A 63 6.55 16.73 7.32
N ASN A 64 5.83 15.88 8.03
CA ASN A 64 5.51 16.11 9.44
C ASN A 64 6.78 16.04 10.31
N ARG A 65 7.69 15.13 10.00
CA ARG A 65 9.00 15.02 10.68
C ARG A 65 9.90 16.23 10.39
N SER A 66 9.91 16.78 9.19
CA SER A 66 10.72 17.97 8.87
C SER A 66 10.21 19.21 9.60
N LYS A 67 8.88 19.41 9.68
CA LYS A 67 8.26 20.51 10.43
C LYS A 67 8.57 20.48 11.93
N LEU A 68 8.77 19.29 12.51
CA LEU A 68 9.17 19.14 13.91
C LEU A 68 10.63 19.56 14.13
N ARG A 69 11.52 19.33 13.16
CA ARG A 69 12.94 19.74 13.24
C ARG A 69 13.15 21.23 13.03
N GLU A 70 12.39 21.85 12.11
CA GLU A 70 12.45 23.30 11.89
C GLU A 70 12.09 24.11 13.14
N LYS A 71 11.31 23.55 14.07
CA LYS A 71 11.03 24.19 15.37
C LYS A 71 12.19 24.14 16.37
N GLU A 72 13.23 23.34 16.12
CA GLU A 72 14.35 23.13 17.04
C GLU A 72 15.65 23.83 16.62
N LEU A 73 15.70 24.48 15.45
CA LEU A 73 16.95 24.98 14.86
C LEU A 73 16.96 26.53 14.73
N ASP A 74 17.63 27.18 15.68
CA ASP A 74 17.76 28.65 15.82
C ASP A 74 19.16 29.19 15.42
N ASN A 75 19.88 28.57 14.47
CA ASN A 75 21.26 29.00 14.13
C ASN A 75 21.55 29.14 12.61
N PRO A 76 21.99 30.32 12.11
CA PRO A 76 22.15 30.61 10.67
C PRO A 76 23.20 29.79 9.91
N ILE A 77 24.24 29.24 10.56
CA ILE A 77 25.22 28.35 9.91
C ILE A 77 24.61 26.95 9.68
N GLU A 78 23.68 26.56 10.54
CA GLU A 78 22.97 25.29 10.46
C GLU A 78 21.97 25.30 9.30
N GLY A 79 21.35 26.45 9.01
CA GLY A 79 20.42 26.61 7.89
C GLY A 79 21.02 26.33 6.51
N VAL A 80 22.26 26.76 6.24
CA VAL A 80 22.94 26.51 4.95
C VAL A 80 23.33 25.03 4.79
N LEU A 81 23.81 24.40 5.87
CA LEU A 81 24.14 22.98 5.87
C LEU A 81 22.87 22.12 5.74
N GLU A 82 21.79 22.56 6.39
CA GLU A 82 20.48 21.94 6.33
C GLU A 82 19.89 22.06 4.93
N ASP A 83 19.98 23.20 4.26
CA ASP A 83 19.51 23.37 2.87
C ASP A 83 20.22 22.46 1.88
N ILE A 84 21.55 22.27 2.02
CA ILE A 84 22.31 21.31 1.20
C ILE A 84 21.87 19.86 1.50
N LYS A 85 21.63 19.53 2.78
CA LYS A 85 21.10 18.23 3.22
C LYS A 85 19.64 18.03 2.79
N LYS A 86 18.86 19.10 2.69
CA LYS A 86 17.45 19.14 2.28
C LYS A 86 17.39 18.96 0.77
N ILE A 87 18.23 19.61 -0.02
CA ILE A 87 18.27 19.43 -1.48
C ILE A 87 18.78 18.03 -1.85
N GLY A 88 19.91 17.61 -1.27
CA GLY A 88 20.45 16.25 -1.48
C GLY A 88 19.52 15.16 -0.94
N GLY A 89 19.01 15.33 0.28
CA GLY A 89 18.09 14.41 0.93
C GLY A 89 16.68 14.39 0.33
N THR A 90 16.21 15.48 -0.28
CA THR A 90 14.90 15.50 -0.97
C THR A 90 15.03 14.86 -2.35
N ILE A 91 16.07 15.18 -3.13
CA ILE A 91 16.23 14.61 -4.48
C ILE A 91 16.62 13.12 -4.43
N PHE A 92 17.60 12.76 -3.59
CA PHE A 92 17.98 11.36 -3.43
C PHE A 92 17.00 10.60 -2.54
N GLY A 93 16.42 11.24 -1.52
CA GLY A 93 15.44 10.61 -0.65
C GLY A 93 14.12 10.35 -1.36
N GLU A 94 13.56 11.30 -2.12
CA GLU A 94 12.33 11.03 -2.88
C GLU A 94 12.51 9.93 -3.91
N LYS A 95 13.63 9.91 -4.64
CA LYS A 95 13.94 8.82 -5.57
C LYS A 95 14.17 7.50 -4.84
N ALA A 96 14.87 7.50 -3.72
CA ALA A 96 15.13 6.31 -2.92
C ALA A 96 13.83 5.74 -2.34
N ILE A 97 12.93 6.60 -1.86
CA ILE A 97 11.59 6.23 -1.37
C ILE A 97 10.78 5.62 -2.51
N ASP A 98 10.76 6.24 -3.69
CA ASP A 98 10.04 5.71 -4.85
C ASP A 98 10.56 4.32 -5.25
N ILE A 99 11.88 4.14 -5.27
CA ILE A 99 12.51 2.85 -5.57
C ILE A 99 12.21 1.81 -4.48
N ALA A 100 12.27 2.20 -3.21
CA ALA A 100 11.98 1.32 -2.07
C ALA A 100 10.52 0.85 -2.11
N ILE A 101 9.57 1.77 -2.32
CA ILE A 101 8.15 1.45 -2.43
C ILE A 101 7.90 0.53 -3.63
N LYS A 102 8.46 0.82 -4.80
CA LYS A 102 8.31 -0.05 -5.98
C LYS A 102 8.89 -1.45 -5.80
N LYS A 103 9.91 -1.62 -4.94
CA LYS A 103 10.48 -2.95 -4.64
C LYS A 103 9.73 -3.68 -3.53
N VAL A 104 9.29 -2.96 -2.51
CA VAL A 104 8.71 -3.54 -1.29
C VAL A 104 7.20 -3.75 -1.43
N VAL A 105 6.49 -2.83 -2.06
CA VAL A 105 5.03 -2.90 -2.27
C VAL A 105 4.75 -3.66 -3.57
N THR A 106 5.09 -4.94 -3.51
CA THR A 106 4.88 -5.95 -4.55
C THR A 106 4.48 -7.26 -3.88
N PRO A 107 3.89 -8.24 -4.61
CA PRO A 107 3.62 -9.56 -4.05
C PRO A 107 4.86 -10.18 -3.39
N GLU A 108 6.00 -10.15 -4.09
CA GLU A 108 7.27 -10.69 -3.59
C GLU A 108 7.79 -9.94 -2.37
N GLY A 109 7.71 -8.60 -2.40
CA GLY A 109 8.18 -7.75 -1.32
C GLY A 109 7.37 -7.96 -0.04
N VAL A 110 6.04 -8.02 -0.15
CA VAL A 110 5.13 -8.24 0.98
C VAL A 110 5.32 -9.64 1.58
N ILE A 111 5.42 -10.68 0.74
CA ILE A 111 5.72 -12.04 1.22
C ILE A 111 7.03 -12.05 2.00
N LYS A 112 8.09 -11.43 1.46
CA LYS A 112 9.39 -11.38 2.13
C LYS A 112 9.34 -10.63 3.47
N LEU A 113 8.56 -9.56 3.57
CA LEU A 113 8.34 -8.85 4.84
C LEU A 113 7.68 -9.75 5.88
N ILE A 114 6.69 -10.54 5.48
CA ILE A 114 6.00 -11.48 6.37
C ILE A 114 6.96 -12.56 6.84
N GLU A 115 7.76 -13.14 5.94
CA GLU A 115 8.77 -14.14 6.31
C GLU A 115 9.79 -13.61 7.33
N ILE A 116 10.21 -12.36 7.17
CA ILE A 116 11.11 -11.70 8.14
C ILE A 116 10.40 -11.54 9.49
N SER A 117 9.12 -11.17 9.48
CA SER A 117 8.30 -11.03 10.69
C SER A 117 8.10 -12.36 11.41
N GLU A 118 7.83 -13.44 10.67
CA GLU A 118 7.63 -14.79 11.21
C GLU A 118 8.91 -15.34 11.85
N LYS A 119 10.08 -15.08 11.26
CA LYS A 119 11.38 -15.50 11.81
C LYS A 119 11.80 -14.77 13.08
N ARG A 120 11.17 -13.64 13.38
CA ARG A 120 11.50 -12.79 14.53
C ARG A 120 10.71 -13.17 15.79
N ASN A 121 9.62 -13.91 15.61
CA ASN A 121 8.79 -14.50 16.66
C ASN A 121 9.18 -15.96 16.91
#